data_AF-A0A535P322-F1
#
_entry.id   AF-A0A535P322-F1
#
_cell.length_a   1.000
_cell.length_b   1.000
_cell.length_c   1.000
_cell.angle_alpha   90.00
_cell.angle_beta   90.00
_cell.angle_gamma   90.00
#
_symmetry.space_group_name_H-M   'P 1'
#
loop_
_entity.id
_entity.type
_entity.pdbx_description
1 polymer ?
#
loop_
_entity_poly.entity_id
_entity_poly.type
_entity_poly.pdbx_seq_one_letter_code
_entity_poly.pdbx_strand_id
1 'polypeptide(L)'
;MTNITATARRDARAADALLRSTIVLLTLVTAAVHASLGGLLFTANAIGYTVLAVLMVLPGPLGHFRALVRLALVTFAAATIGGWLLFGARFPIAYFDKAVE
;
A
#
# COMPACT_ATOMS: atom_id res chain seq x y z
N MET A 1 -13.31 21.50 30.67
CA MET A 1 -13.57 20.34 29.77
C MET A 1 -12.88 20.43 28.39
N THR A 2 -12.12 21.49 28.08
CA THR A 2 -11.53 21.73 26.74
C THR A 2 -10.26 20.92 26.42
N ASN A 3 -9.51 20.46 27.43
CA ASN A 3 -8.25 19.72 27.24
C ASN A 3 -8.46 18.29 26.72
N ILE A 4 -9.53 17.61 27.14
CA ILE A 4 -9.78 16.21 26.77
C ILE A 4 -10.01 16.08 25.25
N THR A 5 -10.76 17.00 24.66
CA THR A 5 -11.04 17.02 23.21
C THR A 5 -9.83 17.39 22.36
N ALA A 6 -8.85 18.12 22.92
CA ALA A 6 -7.63 18.48 22.21
C ALA A 6 -6.66 17.29 22.13
N THR A 7 -6.50 16.53 23.23
CA THR A 7 -5.67 15.32 23.27
C THR A 7 -6.21 14.24 22.34
N ALA A 8 -7.51 13.93 22.43
CA ALA A 8 -8.14 12.91 21.57
C ALA A 8 -7.98 13.20 20.06
N ARG A 9 -8.03 14.47 19.64
CA ARG A 9 -7.80 14.87 18.24
C ARG A 9 -6.34 14.71 17.80
N ARG A 10 -5.37 14.92 18.70
CA ARG A 10 -3.95 14.69 18.40
C ARG A 10 -3.68 13.20 18.24
N ASP A 11 -4.21 12.38 19.13
CA ASP A 11 -4.05 10.92 19.09
C ASP A 11 -4.63 10.34 17.80
N ALA A 12 -5.83 10.79 17.40
CA ALA A 12 -6.43 10.37 16.13
C ALA A 12 -5.59 10.77 14.90
N ARG A 13 -5.00 11.97 14.90
CA ARG A 13 -4.11 12.42 13.80
C ARG A 13 -2.81 11.62 13.76
N ALA A 14 -2.25 11.30 14.92
CA ALA A 14 -1.05 10.47 15.02
C ALA A 14 -1.32 9.05 14.52
N ALA A 15 -2.45 8.46 14.90
CA ALA A 15 -2.88 7.15 14.43
C ALA A 15 -3.08 7.11 12.90
N ASP A 16 -3.73 8.11 12.30
CA ASP A 16 -3.90 8.17 10.84
C ASP A 16 -2.56 8.36 10.12
N ALA A 17 -1.66 9.19 10.67
CA ALA A 17 -0.32 9.37 10.12
C ALA A 17 0.52 8.08 10.19
N LEU A 18 0.42 7.33 11.29
CA LEU A 18 1.08 6.05 11.47
C LEU A 18 0.55 5.03 10.46
N LEU A 19 -0.77 4.83 10.42
CA LEU A 19 -1.42 3.91 9.49
C LEU A 19 -1.03 4.21 8.04
N ARG A 20 -1.05 5.49 7.66
CA ARG A 20 -0.64 5.90 6.32
C ARG A 20 0.81 5.56 6.04
N SER A 21 1.71 5.85 6.96
CA SER A 21 3.14 5.55 6.80
C SER A 21 3.37 4.05 6.67
N THR A 22 2.66 3.23 7.45
CA THR A 22 2.69 1.77 7.35
C THR A 22 2.22 1.27 5.99
N ILE A 23 1.07 1.75 5.50
CA ILE A 23 0.55 1.38 4.18
C ILE A 23 1.58 1.70 3.09
N VAL A 24 2.16 2.90 3.11
CA VAL A 24 3.15 3.33 2.13
C VAL A 24 4.41 2.46 2.20
N LEU A 25 4.90 2.17 3.40
CA LEU A 25 6.08 1.33 3.59
C LEU A 25 5.86 -0.08 3.03
N LEU A 26 4.75 -0.74 3.40
CA LEU A 26 4.39 -2.07 2.90
C LEU A 26 4.29 -2.06 1.37
N THR A 27 3.56 -1.10 0.82
CA THR A 27 3.39 -0.93 -0.64
C THR A 27 4.73 -0.78 -1.37
N LEU A 28 5.67 -0.01 -0.81
CA LEU A 28 6.98 0.20 -1.42
C LEU A 28 7.87 -1.05 -1.31
N VAL A 29 7.77 -1.81 -0.21
CA VAL A 29 8.47 -3.09 -0.07
C VAL A 29 7.98 -4.07 -1.14
N THR A 30 6.66 -4.22 -1.31
CA THR A 30 6.06 -5.02 -2.38
C THR A 30 6.55 -4.59 -3.76
N ALA A 31 6.56 -3.28 -4.04
CA ALA A 31 7.05 -2.75 -5.31
C ALA A 31 8.52 -3.12 -5.57
N ALA A 32 9.37 -3.04 -4.55
CA ALA A 32 10.78 -3.40 -4.64
C ALA A 32 10.97 -4.91 -4.91
N VAL A 33 10.20 -5.77 -4.25
CA VAL A 33 10.23 -7.22 -4.51
C VAL A 33 9.82 -7.50 -5.95
N HIS A 34 8.71 -6.94 -6.43
CA HIS A 34 8.27 -7.10 -7.81
C HIS A 34 9.31 -6.59 -8.82
N ALA A 35 9.95 -5.44 -8.55
CA ALA A 35 11.00 -4.91 -9.39
C ALA A 35 12.21 -5.88 -9.50
N SER A 36 12.52 -6.60 -8.42
CA SER A 36 13.63 -7.58 -8.38
C SER A 36 13.36 -8.87 -9.17
N LEU A 37 12.09 -9.26 -9.34
CA LEU A 37 11.72 -10.51 -10.01
C LEU A 37 11.83 -10.43 -11.55
N GLY A 38 11.71 -9.21 -12.10
CA GLY A 38 11.86 -8.95 -13.53
C GLY A 38 10.72 -9.51 -14.39
N GLY A 39 10.71 -9.15 -15.68
CA GLY A 39 9.65 -9.52 -16.62
C GLY A 39 8.44 -8.57 -16.59
N LEU A 40 7.69 -8.56 -17.69
CA LEU A 40 6.69 -7.52 -17.96
C LEU A 40 5.63 -7.39 -16.85
N LEU A 41 5.07 -8.51 -16.39
CA LEU A 41 4.01 -8.51 -15.38
C LEU A 41 4.51 -7.98 -14.04
N PHE A 42 5.68 -8.43 -13.58
CA PHE A 42 6.25 -7.98 -12.32
C PHE A 42 6.69 -6.50 -12.39
N THR A 43 7.25 -6.06 -13.52
CA THR A 43 7.55 -4.64 -13.74
C THR A 43 6.28 -3.78 -13.71
N ALA A 44 5.19 -4.23 -14.35
CA ALA A 44 3.92 -3.53 -14.32
C ALA A 44 3.35 -3.42 -12.89
N ASN A 45 3.42 -4.50 -12.10
CA ASN A 45 3.03 -4.49 -10.70
C ASN A 45 3.88 -3.52 -9.87
N ALA A 46 5.20 -3.54 -10.04
CA ALA A 46 6.11 -2.62 -9.33
C ALA A 46 5.77 -1.15 -9.61
N ILE A 47 5.48 -0.81 -10.88
CA ILE A 47 5.04 0.53 -11.27
C ILE A 47 3.70 0.86 -10.61
N GLY A 48 2.71 -0.04 -10.69
CA GLY A 48 1.38 0.17 -10.11
C GLY A 48 1.44 0.46 -8.60
N TYR A 49 2.17 -0.36 -7.84
CA TYR A 49 2.36 -0.14 -6.41
C TYR A 49 3.10 1.16 -6.10
N THR A 50 4.15 1.49 -6.86
CA THR A 50 4.89 2.74 -6.69
C THR A 50 3.98 3.96 -6.89
N VAL A 51 3.18 3.96 -7.96
CA VAL A 51 2.24 5.05 -8.26
C VAL A 51 1.21 5.18 -7.14
N LEU A 52 0.63 4.08 -6.67
CA LEU A 52 -0.36 4.11 -5.58
C LEU A 52 0.25 4.57 -4.25
N ALA A 53 1.49 4.18 -3.94
CA ALA A 53 2.22 4.68 -2.77
C ALA A 53 2.43 6.20 -2.82
N VAL A 54 2.82 6.73 -3.98
CA VAL A 54 2.98 8.18 -4.21
C VAL A 54 1.63 8.90 -4.04
N LEU A 55 0.56 8.40 -4.66
CA LEU A 55 -0.78 8.98 -4.51
C LEU A 55 -1.26 8.97 -3.06
N MET A 56 -0.88 7.97 -2.27
CA MET A 56 -1.23 7.86 -0.86
C MET A 56 -0.58 8.95 0.01
N VAL A 57 0.52 9.56 -0.41
CA VAL A 57 1.19 10.65 0.34
C VAL A 57 0.95 12.04 -0.23
N LEU A 58 0.41 12.17 -1.45
CA LEU A 58 0.24 13.47 -2.09
C LEU A 58 -0.58 14.46 -1.21
N PRO A 59 -0.07 15.69 -1.01
CA PRO A 59 -0.79 16.74 -0.28
C PRO A 59 -1.85 17.41 -1.17
N GLY A 60 -2.72 18.23 -0.55
CA GLY A 60 -3.66 19.09 -1.28
C GLY A 60 -5.03 18.45 -1.55
N PRO A 61 -5.75 18.88 -2.61
CA PRO A 61 -7.14 18.48 -2.85
C PRO A 61 -7.30 16.97 -3.10
N LEU A 62 -6.23 16.29 -3.51
CA LEU A 62 -6.18 14.84 -3.67
C LEU A 62 -6.32 14.09 -2.34
N GLY A 63 -6.15 14.78 -1.20
CA GLY A 63 -6.45 14.24 0.12
C GLY A 63 -7.89 13.75 0.27
N HIS A 64 -8.84 14.33 -0.47
CA HIS A 64 -10.24 13.90 -0.46
C HIS A 64 -10.44 12.52 -1.11
N PHE A 65 -9.56 12.14 -2.05
CA PHE A 65 -9.63 10.86 -2.75
C PHE A 65 -8.81 9.75 -2.07
N ARG A 66 -8.27 9.98 -0.87
CA ARG A 66 -7.47 8.97 -0.13
C ARG A 66 -8.25 7.67 0.11
N ALA A 67 -9.55 7.75 0.33
CA ALA A 67 -10.39 6.56 0.45
C ALA A 67 -10.40 5.75 -0.86
N LEU A 68 -10.46 6.42 -2.01
CA LEU A 68 -10.37 5.77 -3.33
C LEU A 68 -8.97 5.19 -3.57
N VAL A 69 -7.89 5.89 -3.18
CA VAL A 69 -6.52 5.35 -3.28
C VAL A 69 -6.35 4.11 -2.41
N ARG A 70 -6.89 4.10 -1.19
CA ARG A 70 -6.91 2.91 -0.31
C ARG A 70 -7.69 1.77 -0.95
N LEU A 71 -8.86 2.05 -1.50
CA LEU A 71 -9.66 1.03 -2.21
C LEU A 71 -8.89 0.48 -3.41
N ALA A 72 -8.27 1.34 -4.21
CA ALA A 72 -7.46 0.96 -5.35
C ALA A 72 -6.29 0.06 -4.93
N LEU A 73 -5.56 0.42 -3.86
CA LEU A 73 -4.51 -0.42 -3.28
C LEU A 73 -5.01 -1.81 -2.88
N VAL A 74 -6.13 -1.88 -2.15
CA VAL A 74 -6.72 -3.17 -1.74
C VAL A 74 -7.12 -4.01 -2.95
N THR A 75 -7.78 -3.41 -3.94
CA THR A 75 -8.19 -4.14 -5.15
C THR A 75 -7.01 -4.57 -6.00
N PHE A 76 -5.96 -3.76 -6.07
CA PHE A 76 -4.74 -4.06 -6.83
C PHE A 76 -3.98 -5.22 -6.17
N ALA A 77 -3.79 -5.16 -4.85
CA ALA A 77 -3.18 -6.25 -4.07
C ALA A 77 -3.98 -7.54 -4.15
N ALA A 78 -5.31 -7.47 -4.05
CA ALA A 78 -6.16 -8.64 -4.24
C ALA A 78 -5.98 -9.27 -5.63
N ALA A 79 -5.81 -8.45 -6.67
CA ALA A 79 -5.57 -8.92 -8.03
C ALA A 79 -4.18 -9.56 -8.20
N THR A 80 -3.12 -8.98 -7.61
CA THR A 80 -1.76 -9.56 -7.68
C THR A 80 -1.67 -10.87 -6.90
N ILE A 81 -2.28 -10.94 -5.71
CA ILE A 81 -2.39 -12.16 -4.91
C ILE A 81 -3.20 -13.21 -5.68
N GLY A 82 -4.36 -12.83 -6.23
CA GLY A 82 -5.21 -13.73 -7.02
C GLY A 82 -4.49 -14.29 -8.25
N GLY A 83 -3.80 -13.43 -9.01
CA GLY A 83 -2.98 -13.84 -10.14
C GLY A 83 -1.87 -14.81 -9.74
N TRP A 84 -1.20 -14.56 -8.61
CA TRP A 84 -0.20 -15.47 -8.07
C TRP A 84 -0.80 -16.80 -7.60
N LEU A 85 -2.00 -16.80 -7.00
CA LEU A 85 -2.69 -18.03 -6.61
C LEU A 85 -3.04 -18.91 -7.82
N LEU A 86 -3.34 -18.31 -8.97
CA LEU A 86 -3.70 -19.03 -10.19
C LEU A 86 -2.48 -19.50 -11.00
N PHE A 87 -1.47 -18.63 -11.16
CA PHE A 87 -0.38 -18.86 -12.12
C PHE A 87 1.02 -18.71 -11.52
N GLY A 88 1.11 -18.32 -10.24
CA GLY A 88 2.36 -17.95 -9.60
C GLY A 88 3.20 -19.12 -9.10
N ALA A 89 4.52 -18.95 -9.22
CA ALA A 89 5.48 -19.90 -8.70
C ALA A 89 5.53 -19.92 -7.16
N ARG A 90 5.82 -21.10 -6.59
CA ARG A 90 5.72 -21.37 -5.14
C ARG A 90 7.10 -21.52 -4.51
N PHE A 91 7.75 -20.38 -4.29
CA PHE A 91 9.04 -20.29 -3.60
C PHE A 91 8.96 -19.33 -2.41
N PRO A 92 9.84 -19.44 -1.39
CA PRO A 92 9.70 -18.72 -0.12
C PRO A 92 9.52 -17.20 -0.26
N ILE A 93 10.27 -16.56 -1.16
CA ILE A 93 10.16 -15.10 -1.36
C ILE A 93 8.81 -14.68 -1.95
N ALA A 94 8.11 -15.55 -2.68
CA ALA A 94 6.75 -15.26 -3.15
C ALA A 94 5.75 -15.23 -2.00
N TYR A 95 5.84 -16.18 -1.06
CA TYR A 95 4.97 -16.17 0.14
C TYR A 95 5.24 -14.95 1.02
N PHE A 96 6.51 -14.56 1.16
CA PHE A 96 6.88 -13.34 1.88
C PHE A 96 6.26 -12.09 1.24
N ASP A 97 6.39 -11.95 -0.09
CA ASP A 97 5.78 -10.84 -0.84
C ASP A 97 4.26 -10.75 -0.59
N LYS A 98 3.54 -11.88 -0.64
CA LYS A 98 2.08 -11.93 -0.41
C LYS A 98 1.65 -11.62 1.02
N ALA A 99 2.54 -11.77 1.99
CA ALA A 99 2.27 -11.36 3.37
C ALA A 99 2.46 -9.85 3.59
N VAL A 100 3.19 -9.19 2.71
CA VAL A 100 3.46 -7.74 2.77
C VAL A 100 2.45 -6.93 1.94
N GLU A 101 1.95 -7.51 0.83
CA GLU A 101 0.83 -6.98 0.01
C GLU A 101 -0.46 -6.72 0.81
#